data_AF-A0A7S4MPM6-F1
#
_entry.id   AF-A0A7S4MPM6-F1
#
_cell.length_a   1.000
_cell.length_b   1.000
_cell.length_c   1.000
_cell.angle_alpha   90.00
_cell.angle_beta   90.00
_cell.angle_gamma   90.00
#
_symmetry.space_group_name_H-M   'P 1'
#
loop_
_entity.id
_entity.type
_entity.pdbx_description
1 polymer ?
#
loop_
_entity_poly.entity_id
_entity_poly.type
_entity_poly.pdbx_seq_one_letter_code
_entity_poly.pdbx_strand_id
1 'polypeptide(L)'
;FLFVPLLAVMEEFNEQQFRVKVRNATDQIKMILDNTRKPVLPNEVAHTYLDKFLLVEFLASSAVAALVNCLELLSIDAKNLKQLKEWSGNRSVTLRFTGEEKCSFLHKKEKTSSGPSHETTGFWARITSKTVTKYTEYSWKFSSHYKLLAICGNDADDAMLLSSREGTTTIKRTYEDSPFPEVSLIGPLDFDLSWLLQHMDDEFNVHFTIDRDAKGCDTPRRNPETNQAYEFMQRFHLWCTAIQQHFSSHISPLCTNDVPSTDVTDSGVFVPVVPFFELFDDKPQPSAAPVAGKNPEPISSVVLSKEMQDSKFVLPAGDLNSFLMEQKKNLLSVSSDLSKVFSGGKMISSKEAVLVLALKHIQTICQRFGDGVDFVEDMLRQQLIT
;
A
#
# COMPACT_ATOMS: atom_id res chain seq x y z
N PHE A 1 -2.21 0.65 23.30
CA PHE A 1 -1.88 -0.78 23.32
C PHE A 1 -3.02 -1.57 22.70
N LEU A 2 -2.97 -1.80 21.40
CA LEU A 2 -3.85 -2.76 20.71
C LEU A 2 -2.94 -3.90 20.24
N PHE A 3 -2.93 -4.98 20.99
CA PHE A 3 -2.38 -6.25 20.54
C PHE A 3 -3.40 -6.81 19.55
N VAL A 4 -3.19 -6.57 18.26
CA VAL A 4 -3.95 -7.24 17.21
C VAL A 4 -3.48 -8.69 17.21
N PRO A 5 -4.35 -9.69 17.45
CA PRO A 5 -3.96 -11.08 17.33
C PRO A 5 -3.46 -11.31 15.90
N LEU A 6 -2.37 -12.05 15.76
CA LEU A 6 -1.82 -12.51 14.48
C LEU A 6 -2.76 -13.58 13.87
N LEU A 7 -4.03 -13.22 13.65
CA LEU A 7 -4.92 -13.97 12.77
C LEU A 7 -4.46 -13.67 11.34
N ALA A 8 -4.46 -14.68 10.46
CA ALA A 8 -4.14 -14.46 9.05
C ALA A 8 -5.08 -13.36 8.50
N VAL A 9 -4.52 -12.19 8.18
CA VAL A 9 -5.26 -11.03 7.69
C VAL A 9 -5.40 -11.05 6.17
N MET A 10 -4.61 -11.87 5.48
CA MET A 10 -4.86 -12.15 4.07
C MET A 10 -6.20 -12.86 3.96
N GLU A 11 -7.09 -12.34 3.11
CA GLU A 11 -8.40 -12.95 2.88
C GLU A 11 -8.22 -14.43 2.54
N GLU A 12 -9.07 -15.30 3.09
CA GLU A 12 -9.08 -16.72 2.76
C GLU A 12 -9.25 -16.87 1.24
N PHE A 13 -8.39 -17.68 0.60
CA PHE A 13 -8.36 -17.80 -0.86
C PHE A 13 -9.74 -18.16 -1.41
N ASN A 14 -10.30 -17.25 -2.21
CA ASN A 14 -11.55 -17.46 -2.91
C ASN A 14 -11.27 -17.54 -4.41
N GLU A 15 -11.26 -18.77 -4.95
CA GLU A 15 -10.92 -19.04 -6.34
C GLU A 15 -11.80 -18.24 -7.32
N GLN A 16 -13.10 -18.10 -7.05
CA GLN A 16 -14.02 -17.38 -7.93
C GLN A 16 -13.70 -15.89 -7.99
N GLN A 17 -13.52 -15.26 -6.83
CA GLN A 17 -13.13 -13.85 -6.75
C GLN A 17 -11.76 -13.62 -7.37
N PHE A 18 -10.81 -14.52 -7.12
CA PHE A 18 -9.49 -14.49 -7.74
C PHE A 18 -9.58 -14.57 -9.26
N ARG A 19 -10.36 -15.50 -9.84
CA ARG A 19 -10.53 -15.60 -11.30
C ARG A 19 -11.11 -14.31 -11.91
N VAL A 20 -12.05 -13.65 -11.23
CA VAL A 20 -12.56 -12.34 -11.69
C VAL A 20 -11.46 -11.28 -11.64
N LYS A 21 -10.74 -11.20 -10.51
CA LYS A 21 -9.61 -10.29 -10.31
C LYS A 21 -8.49 -10.50 -11.33
N VAL A 22 -8.28 -11.74 -11.78
CA VAL A 22 -7.27 -12.14 -12.76
C VAL A 22 -7.75 -11.77 -14.17
N ARG A 23 -8.99 -12.12 -14.57
CA ARG A 23 -9.54 -11.71 -15.88
C ARG A 23 -9.51 -10.20 -16.10
N ASN A 24 -9.85 -9.41 -15.08
CA ASN A 24 -9.76 -7.95 -15.17
C ASN A 24 -8.32 -7.46 -15.39
N ALA A 25 -7.34 -8.15 -14.79
CA ALA A 25 -5.93 -7.86 -15.01
C ALA A 25 -5.48 -8.25 -16.43
N THR A 26 -6.03 -9.32 -17.02
CA THR A 26 -5.73 -9.72 -18.41
C THR A 26 -6.02 -8.60 -19.41
N ASP A 27 -7.12 -7.87 -19.24
CA ASP A 27 -7.48 -6.78 -20.15
C ASP A 27 -6.49 -5.60 -20.05
N GLN A 28 -6.02 -5.29 -18.83
CA GLN A 28 -4.97 -4.28 -18.62
C GLN A 28 -3.62 -4.74 -19.18
N ILE A 29 -3.26 -6.00 -19.00
CA ILE A 29 -2.03 -6.59 -19.54
C ILE A 29 -1.99 -6.47 -21.06
N LYS A 30 -3.10 -6.77 -21.76
CA LYS A 30 -3.19 -6.62 -23.22
C LYS A 30 -2.99 -5.19 -23.71
N MET A 31 -3.27 -4.18 -22.87
CA MET A 31 -2.99 -2.79 -23.20
C MET A 31 -1.52 -2.41 -23.00
N ILE A 32 -0.82 -3.09 -22.08
CA ILE A 32 0.58 -2.82 -21.76
C ILE A 32 1.52 -3.58 -22.70
N LEU A 33 1.18 -4.85 -22.97
CA LEU A 33 1.94 -5.72 -23.84
C LEU A 33 1.56 -5.54 -25.32
N ASP A 34 2.43 -6.01 -26.20
CA ASP A 34 2.12 -6.10 -27.64
C ASP A 34 0.90 -7.02 -27.86
N ASN A 35 0.04 -6.68 -28.83
CA ASN A 35 -1.14 -7.47 -29.23
C ASN A 35 -0.82 -8.92 -29.67
N THR A 36 0.47 -9.23 -29.85
CA THR A 36 0.98 -10.56 -30.14
C THR A 36 1.14 -11.47 -28.92
N ARG A 37 0.98 -10.95 -27.69
CA ARG A 37 1.00 -11.74 -26.46
C ARG A 37 -0.34 -12.43 -26.20
N LYS A 38 -0.28 -13.61 -25.60
CA LYS A 38 -1.40 -14.52 -25.31
C LYS A 38 -1.31 -14.98 -23.85
N PRO A 39 -1.60 -14.09 -22.88
CA PRO A 39 -1.65 -14.47 -21.48
C PRO A 39 -2.81 -15.44 -21.23
N VAL A 40 -2.54 -16.54 -20.53
CA VAL A 40 -3.49 -17.62 -20.21
C VAL A 40 -3.37 -18.03 -18.75
N LEU A 41 -4.47 -18.56 -18.19
CA LEU A 41 -4.40 -19.10 -16.84
C LEU A 41 -3.55 -20.38 -16.81
N PRO A 42 -2.71 -20.57 -15.78
CA PRO A 42 -1.87 -21.76 -15.65
C PRO A 42 -2.62 -23.10 -15.75
N ASN A 43 -3.87 -23.16 -15.26
CA ASN A 43 -4.68 -24.38 -15.33
C ASN A 43 -5.36 -24.62 -16.69
N GLU A 44 -5.26 -23.70 -17.64
CA GLU A 44 -5.83 -23.83 -18.99
C GLU A 44 -4.84 -24.40 -20.01
N VAL A 45 -3.58 -24.60 -19.61
CA VAL A 45 -2.51 -25.08 -20.50
C VAL A 45 -1.69 -26.19 -19.85
N ALA A 46 -1.23 -27.13 -20.67
CA ALA A 46 -0.34 -28.19 -20.23
C ALA A 46 1.03 -27.59 -19.88
N HIS A 47 1.46 -27.78 -18.63
CA HIS A 47 2.72 -27.28 -18.09
C HIS A 47 3.33 -28.35 -17.18
N THR A 48 4.61 -28.18 -16.84
CA THR A 48 5.34 -29.11 -15.98
C THR A 48 5.23 -28.71 -14.51
N TYR A 49 5.67 -29.62 -13.64
CA TYR A 49 5.79 -29.31 -12.22
C TYR A 49 6.76 -28.15 -11.94
N LEU A 50 7.83 -28.05 -12.73
CA LEU A 50 8.83 -26.98 -12.63
C LEU A 50 8.23 -25.60 -12.90
N ASP A 51 7.36 -25.48 -13.90
CA ASP A 51 6.78 -24.20 -14.31
C ASP A 51 6.00 -23.51 -13.17
N LYS A 52 5.54 -24.27 -12.18
CA LYS A 52 4.84 -23.77 -11.00
C LYS A 52 5.78 -23.03 -10.04
N PHE A 53 6.99 -23.53 -9.86
CA PHE A 53 8.03 -22.85 -9.07
C PHE A 53 8.48 -21.58 -9.78
N LEU A 54 8.71 -21.67 -11.09
CA LEU A 54 9.10 -20.50 -11.89
C LEU A 54 8.02 -19.42 -11.88
N LEU A 55 6.73 -19.79 -11.85
CA LEU A 55 5.64 -18.83 -11.68
C LEU A 55 5.68 -18.16 -10.31
N VAL A 56 5.95 -18.88 -9.22
CA VAL A 56 6.06 -18.27 -7.89
C VAL A 56 7.29 -17.37 -7.79
N GLU A 57 8.43 -17.76 -8.40
CA GLU A 57 9.60 -16.88 -8.51
C GLU A 57 9.29 -15.59 -9.27
N PHE A 58 8.52 -15.69 -10.36
CA PHE A 58 8.04 -14.54 -11.13
C PHE A 58 7.15 -13.62 -10.28
N LEU A 59 6.18 -14.18 -9.56
CA LEU A 59 5.27 -13.43 -8.70
C LEU A 59 6.01 -12.73 -7.57
N ALA A 60 6.97 -13.40 -6.93
CA ALA A 60 7.79 -12.83 -5.86
C ALA A 60 8.68 -11.69 -6.39
N SER A 61 9.37 -11.90 -7.50
CA SER A 61 10.22 -10.88 -8.13
C SER A 61 9.42 -9.66 -8.55
N SER A 62 8.25 -9.88 -9.15
CA SER A 62 7.31 -8.81 -9.50
C SER A 62 6.84 -8.04 -8.26
N ALA A 63 6.43 -8.75 -7.21
CA ALA A 63 5.95 -8.13 -5.98
C ALA A 63 7.04 -7.27 -5.31
N VAL A 64 8.26 -7.79 -5.18
CA VAL A 64 9.39 -7.04 -4.59
C VAL A 64 9.66 -5.76 -5.37
N ALA A 65 9.78 -5.82 -6.70
CA ALA A 65 10.01 -4.64 -7.53
C ALA A 65 8.82 -3.64 -7.47
N ALA A 66 7.60 -4.15 -7.40
CA ALA A 66 6.39 -3.33 -7.29
C ALA A 66 6.29 -2.59 -5.95
N LEU A 67 6.77 -3.22 -4.87
CA LEU A 67 6.88 -2.58 -3.56
C LEU A 67 7.88 -1.44 -3.57
N VAL A 68 9.03 -1.59 -4.26
CA VAL A 68 10.02 -0.51 -4.40
C VAL A 68 9.42 0.74 -5.06
N ASN A 69 8.61 0.58 -6.12
CA ASN A 69 7.86 1.70 -6.71
C ASN A 69 6.93 2.41 -5.70
N CYS A 70 6.35 1.68 -4.75
CA CYS A 70 5.52 2.28 -3.70
C CYS A 70 6.36 2.99 -2.64
N LEU A 71 7.52 2.44 -2.28
CA LEU A 71 8.45 3.04 -1.33
C LEU A 71 9.00 4.39 -1.82
N GLU A 72 9.13 4.59 -3.13
CA GLU A 72 9.49 5.88 -3.72
C GLU A 72 8.48 6.98 -3.35
N LEU A 73 7.18 6.69 -3.34
CA LEU A 73 6.14 7.62 -2.86
C LEU A 73 6.26 7.92 -1.36
N LEU A 74 6.91 7.03 -0.60
CA LEU A 74 7.24 7.21 0.81
C LEU A 74 8.56 7.93 1.03
N SER A 75 9.07 8.62 0.00
CA SER A 75 10.35 9.35 0.00
C SER A 75 11.59 8.44 0.10
N ILE A 76 11.46 7.15 -0.22
CA ILE A 76 12.61 6.25 -0.42
C ILE A 76 13.00 6.30 -1.90
N ASP A 77 13.56 7.45 -2.31
CA ASP A 77 14.11 7.63 -3.66
C ASP A 77 15.40 6.80 -3.85
N ALA A 78 16.00 6.82 -5.05
CA ALA A 78 17.19 6.05 -5.35
C ALA A 78 18.37 6.34 -4.39
N LYS A 79 18.49 7.58 -3.90
CA LYS A 79 19.54 7.97 -2.95
C LYS A 79 19.29 7.33 -1.59
N ASN A 80 18.08 7.45 -1.06
CA ASN A 80 17.72 6.88 0.22
C ASN A 80 17.75 5.34 0.16
N LEU A 81 17.25 4.75 -0.92
CA LEU A 81 17.30 3.30 -1.15
C LEU A 81 18.72 2.75 -1.15
N LYS A 82 19.68 3.47 -1.75
CA LYS A 82 21.11 3.12 -1.68
C LYS A 82 21.61 3.05 -0.24
N GLN A 83 21.29 4.06 0.56
CA GLN A 83 21.68 4.09 1.97
C GLN A 83 21.06 2.93 2.76
N LEU A 84 19.78 2.62 2.52
CA LEU A 84 19.10 1.49 3.16
C LEU A 84 19.75 0.16 2.75
N LYS A 85 20.13 0.00 1.48
CA LYS A 85 20.84 -1.18 0.99
C LYS A 85 22.19 -1.35 1.67
N GLU A 86 22.98 -0.28 1.80
CA GLU A 86 24.25 -0.28 2.55
C GLU A 86 24.05 -0.67 4.02
N TRP A 87 22.99 -0.18 4.68
CA TRP A 87 22.65 -0.57 6.05
C TRP A 87 22.31 -2.06 6.15
N SER A 88 21.53 -2.57 5.21
CA SER A 88 21.07 -3.97 5.19
C SER A 88 22.19 -4.99 5.10
N GLY A 89 23.36 -4.60 4.57
CA GLY A 89 24.55 -5.46 4.52
C GLY A 89 25.17 -5.74 5.90
N ASN A 90 24.87 -4.91 6.91
CA ASN A 90 25.49 -5.00 8.23
C ASN A 90 24.48 -5.21 9.37
N ARG A 91 23.27 -4.64 9.23
CA ARG A 91 22.26 -4.55 10.29
C ARG A 91 20.86 -4.70 9.70
N SER A 92 19.87 -4.90 10.56
CA SER A 92 18.47 -4.80 10.15
C SER A 92 18.12 -3.37 9.73
N VAL A 93 17.15 -3.21 8.84
CA VAL A 93 16.64 -1.90 8.41
C VAL A 93 15.16 -1.83 8.75
N THR A 94 14.79 -0.92 9.63
CA THR A 94 13.40 -0.79 10.13
C THR A 94 12.75 0.48 9.62
N LEU A 95 11.57 0.38 9.01
CA LEU A 95 10.67 1.51 8.82
C LEU A 95 9.85 1.73 10.10
N ARG A 96 9.87 2.95 10.62
CA ARG A 96 9.12 3.34 11.83
C ARG A 96 8.17 4.47 11.53
N PHE A 97 6.89 4.24 11.80
CA PHE A 97 5.88 5.30 11.88
C PHE A 97 5.65 5.65 13.35
N THR A 98 5.77 6.93 13.68
CA THR A 98 5.60 7.45 15.04
C THR A 98 5.03 8.85 15.01
N GLY A 99 4.47 9.33 16.12
CA GLY A 99 3.90 10.66 16.18
C GLY A 99 3.49 11.12 17.57
N GLU A 100 3.05 12.37 17.62
CA GLU A 100 2.58 13.05 18.81
C GLU A 100 1.36 13.89 18.45
N GLU A 101 0.33 13.79 19.29
CA GLU A 101 -0.89 14.58 19.19
C GLU A 101 -1.01 15.48 20.40
N LYS A 102 -1.50 16.70 20.20
CA LYS A 102 -1.71 17.66 21.26
C LYS A 102 -3.10 18.27 21.21
N CYS A 103 -3.69 18.44 22.38
CA CYS A 103 -4.94 19.17 22.53
C CYS A 103 -4.81 20.29 23.56
N SER A 104 -5.08 21.52 23.13
CA SER A 104 -4.96 22.70 24.00
C SER A 104 -6.16 23.61 23.88
N PHE A 105 -6.56 24.20 25.01
CA PHE A 105 -7.63 25.17 25.05
C PHE A 105 -7.23 26.46 24.31
N LEU A 106 -8.12 26.99 23.46
CA LEU A 106 -7.90 28.27 22.78
C LEU A 106 -8.63 29.40 23.49
N HIS A 107 -9.97 29.34 23.51
CA HIS A 107 -10.82 30.37 24.10
C HIS A 107 -12.26 29.86 24.28
N LYS A 108 -13.07 30.61 25.02
CA LYS A 108 -14.53 30.42 25.09
C LYS A 108 -15.29 31.63 24.57
N LYS A 109 -16.47 31.44 24.02
CA LYS A 109 -17.33 32.48 23.47
C LYS A 109 -18.79 32.19 23.79
N GLU A 110 -19.51 33.17 24.31
CA GLU A 110 -20.96 33.08 24.48
C GLU A 110 -21.66 33.19 23.12
N LYS A 111 -22.61 32.29 22.86
CA LYS A 111 -23.43 32.25 21.65
C LYS A 111 -24.91 32.14 22.00
N THR A 112 -25.75 32.57 21.07
CA THR A 112 -27.20 32.45 21.16
C THR A 112 -27.72 31.60 20.01
N SER A 113 -28.46 30.54 20.32
CA SER A 113 -29.26 29.79 19.35
C SER A 113 -30.72 30.25 19.44
N SER A 114 -31.37 30.41 18.30
CA SER A 114 -32.80 30.70 18.26
C SER A 114 -33.59 29.44 17.93
N GLY A 115 -34.58 29.10 18.76
CA GLY A 115 -35.53 28.02 18.49
C GLY A 115 -36.61 28.41 17.47
N PRO A 116 -37.58 27.49 17.22
CA PRO A 116 -38.73 27.75 16.35
C PRO A 116 -39.50 28.98 16.83
N SER A 117 -39.91 29.83 15.88
CA SER A 117 -40.77 30.97 16.20
C SER A 117 -42.20 30.49 16.41
N HIS A 118 -42.77 30.80 17.57
CA HIS A 118 -44.21 30.62 17.79
C HIS A 118 -44.91 31.96 17.54
N GLU A 119 -45.72 31.98 16.49
CA GLU A 119 -46.64 33.09 16.23
C GLU A 119 -47.96 32.83 16.95
N THR A 120 -48.39 33.78 17.77
CA THR A 120 -49.71 33.72 18.42
C THR A 120 -50.47 34.99 18.08
N THR A 121 -51.73 34.87 17.65
CA THR A 121 -52.62 35.99 17.36
C THR A 121 -53.38 36.38 18.62
N GLY A 122 -53.14 37.58 19.14
CA GLY A 122 -53.96 38.20 20.18
C GLY A 122 -55.03 39.10 19.57
N PHE A 123 -56.08 39.43 20.34
CA PHE A 123 -57.32 40.08 19.88
C PHE A 123 -57.13 41.43 19.15
N TRP A 124 -55.94 42.06 19.18
CA TRP A 124 -55.61 43.26 18.41
C TRP A 124 -54.14 43.34 17.91
N ALA A 125 -53.34 42.27 17.95
CA ALA A 125 -51.96 42.27 17.40
C ALA A 125 -51.35 40.87 17.19
N ARG A 126 -50.44 40.75 16.21
CA ARG A 126 -49.60 39.55 15.97
C ARG A 126 -48.37 39.60 16.87
N ILE A 127 -48.21 38.62 17.76
CA ILE A 127 -47.05 38.50 18.65
C ILE A 127 -46.18 37.35 18.17
N THR A 128 -44.96 37.66 17.74
CA THR A 128 -43.93 36.66 17.39
C THR A 128 -43.02 36.46 18.59
N SER A 129 -43.10 35.29 19.22
CA SER A 129 -42.18 34.90 20.30
C SER A 129 -41.08 33.98 19.74
N LYS A 130 -39.83 34.25 20.12
CA LYS A 130 -38.67 33.44 19.73
C LYS A 130 -37.90 33.05 20.98
N THR A 131 -37.78 31.74 21.23
CA THR A 131 -36.95 31.24 22.32
C THR A 131 -35.48 31.42 21.94
N VAL A 132 -34.75 32.25 22.68
CA VAL A 132 -33.31 32.45 22.52
C VAL A 132 -32.59 31.68 23.62
N THR A 133 -31.86 30.63 23.26
CA THR A 133 -31.04 29.84 24.19
C THR A 133 -29.61 30.34 24.16
N LYS A 134 -29.09 30.79 25.30
CA LYS A 134 -27.68 31.15 25.46
C LYS A 134 -26.86 29.90 25.78
N TYR A 135 -25.73 29.70 25.12
CA TYR A 135 -24.80 28.63 25.42
C TYR A 135 -23.35 29.11 25.26
N THR A 136 -22.43 28.48 25.97
CA THR A 136 -20.99 28.75 25.86
C THR A 136 -20.36 27.80 24.85
N GLU A 137 -19.64 28.32 23.88
CA GLU A 137 -18.81 27.54 22.97
C GLU A 137 -17.34 27.59 23.42
N TYR A 138 -16.74 26.43 23.65
CA TYR A 138 -15.34 26.25 23.97
C TYR A 138 -14.60 25.78 22.72
N SER A 139 -13.53 26.48 22.34
CA SER A 139 -12.68 26.16 21.20
C SER A 139 -11.39 25.51 21.68
N TRP A 140 -11.03 24.38 21.08
CA TRP A 140 -9.83 23.60 21.35
C TRP A 140 -8.99 23.50 20.08
N LYS A 141 -7.69 23.69 20.17
CA LYS A 141 -6.75 23.34 19.09
C LYS A 141 -6.39 21.87 19.24
N PHE A 142 -6.49 21.14 18.15
CA PHE A 142 -5.92 19.81 18.02
C PHE A 142 -4.78 19.86 17.00
N SER A 143 -3.64 19.26 17.31
CA SER A 143 -2.57 19.01 16.36
C SER A 143 -2.16 17.55 16.38
N SER A 144 -1.80 17.02 15.21
CA SER A 144 -1.26 15.67 15.04
C SER A 144 -0.01 15.76 14.17
N HIS A 145 1.13 15.36 14.72
CA HIS A 145 2.42 15.35 14.06
C HIS A 145 2.90 13.92 13.94
N TYR A 146 3.16 13.46 12.71
CA TYR A 146 3.75 12.15 12.47
C TYR A 146 5.14 12.27 11.82
N LYS A 147 5.91 11.20 11.96
CA LYS A 147 7.18 10.96 11.29
C LYS A 147 7.20 9.53 10.74
N LEU A 148 7.69 9.40 9.51
CA LEU A 148 8.14 8.15 8.92
C LEU A 148 9.67 8.18 8.88
N LEU A 149 10.28 7.17 9.49
CA LEU A 149 11.72 7.07 9.70
C LEU A 149 12.24 5.75 9.11
N ALA A 150 13.47 5.74 8.65
CA ALA A 150 14.24 4.51 8.44
C ALA A 150 15.38 4.42 9.47
N ILE A 151 15.55 3.25 10.07
CA ILE A 151 16.44 3.01 11.21
C ILE A 151 17.38 1.86 10.88
N CYS A 152 18.68 2.04 11.14
CA CYS A 152 19.70 1.00 11.03
C CYS A 152 19.88 0.30 12.38
N GLY A 153 19.57 -0.99 12.45
CA GLY A 153 19.58 -1.76 13.69
C GLY A 153 18.60 -1.21 14.71
N ASN A 154 19.10 -0.91 15.92
CA ASN A 154 18.30 -0.42 17.04
C ASN A 154 18.58 1.06 17.37
N ASP A 155 19.38 1.75 16.56
CA ASP A 155 19.81 3.12 16.83
C ASP A 155 18.82 4.12 16.25
N ALA A 156 17.86 4.55 17.07
CA ALA A 156 16.85 5.51 16.67
C ALA A 156 17.37 6.97 16.65
N ASP A 157 18.54 7.25 17.22
CA ASP A 157 19.09 8.60 17.31
C ASP A 157 19.69 9.04 15.96
N ASP A 158 20.21 8.08 15.18
CA ASP A 158 20.72 8.27 13.82
C ASP A 158 19.68 7.92 12.73
N ALA A 159 18.39 7.95 13.07
CA ALA A 159 17.32 7.62 12.13
C ALA A 159 17.25 8.59 10.94
N MET A 160 17.11 8.05 9.73
CA MET A 160 16.83 8.82 8.53
C MET A 160 15.37 9.25 8.51
N LEU A 161 15.11 10.56 8.53
CA LEU A 161 13.77 11.11 8.35
C LEU A 161 13.35 11.00 6.87
N LEU A 162 12.37 10.14 6.60
CA LEU A 162 11.79 9.99 5.26
C LEU A 162 10.70 11.02 5.02
N SER A 163 9.77 11.17 5.97
CA SER A 163 8.66 12.12 5.85
C SER A 163 8.15 12.55 7.21
N SER A 164 7.68 13.78 7.31
CA SER A 164 6.93 14.28 8.46
C SER A 164 5.97 15.39 8.06
N ARG A 165 4.92 15.54 8.87
CA ARG A 165 4.01 16.68 8.80
C ARG A 165 3.24 16.84 10.11
N GLU A 166 2.96 18.08 10.47
CA GLU A 166 1.99 18.45 11.50
C GLU A 166 0.72 18.98 10.85
N GLY A 167 -0.41 18.32 11.13
CA GLY A 167 -1.75 18.77 10.79
C GLY A 167 -2.42 19.42 12.00
N THR A 168 -3.29 20.42 11.76
CA THR A 168 -4.01 21.09 12.85
C THR A 168 -5.48 21.35 12.50
N THR A 169 -6.34 21.34 13.53
CA THR A 169 -7.76 21.73 13.41
C THR A 169 -8.27 22.39 14.70
N THR A 170 -9.44 23.02 14.62
CA THR A 170 -10.14 23.58 15.78
C THR A 170 -11.41 22.79 16.05
N ILE A 171 -11.50 22.22 17.26
CA ILE A 171 -12.67 21.50 17.74
C ILE A 171 -13.50 22.44 18.60
N LYS A 172 -14.82 22.47 18.39
CA LYS A 172 -15.76 23.30 19.16
C LYS A 172 -16.68 22.42 19.99
N ARG A 173 -16.84 22.75 21.28
CA ARG A 173 -17.72 22.04 22.22
C ARG A 173 -18.60 23.01 22.99
N THR A 174 -19.70 22.53 23.56
CA THR A 174 -20.60 23.32 24.42
C THR A 174 -20.32 23.14 25.91
N TYR A 175 -19.31 22.36 26.25
CA TYR A 175 -18.84 22.06 27.60
C TYR A 175 -17.31 22.24 27.67
N GLU A 176 -16.81 22.44 28.88
CA GLU A 176 -15.42 22.83 29.14
C GLU A 176 -14.43 21.66 29.11
N ASP A 177 -14.89 20.42 29.09
CA ASP A 177 -13.97 19.28 29.09
C ASP A 177 -13.20 19.15 27.77
N SER A 178 -11.89 18.92 27.89
CA SER A 178 -11.01 18.72 26.75
C SER A 178 -11.48 17.55 25.88
N PRO A 179 -11.50 17.69 24.54
CA PRO A 179 -11.89 16.60 23.65
C PRO A 179 -10.93 15.42 23.65
N PHE A 180 -9.67 15.67 23.95
CA PHE A 180 -8.58 14.70 23.92
C PHE A 180 -7.60 14.97 25.07
N PRO A 181 -6.72 14.01 25.43
CA PRO A 181 -5.61 14.28 26.33
C PRO A 181 -4.73 15.43 25.83
N GLU A 182 -4.05 16.12 26.74
CA GLU A 182 -3.15 17.22 26.40
C GLU A 182 -2.03 16.77 25.45
N VAL A 183 -1.51 15.57 25.67
CA VAL A 183 -0.54 14.89 24.80
C VAL A 183 -0.94 13.42 24.65
N SER A 184 -0.88 12.91 23.43
CA SER A 184 -1.01 11.48 23.11
C SER A 184 0.09 11.06 22.13
N LEU A 185 0.63 9.86 22.29
CA LEU A 185 1.68 9.33 21.41
C LEU A 185 1.10 8.34 20.41
N ILE A 186 1.61 8.38 19.18
CA ILE A 186 1.29 7.45 18.10
C ILE A 186 2.49 6.52 17.90
N GLY A 187 2.26 5.21 17.94
CA GLY A 187 3.32 4.21 17.73
C GLY A 187 4.27 4.04 18.94
N PRO A 188 5.50 3.52 18.72
CA PRO A 188 6.10 3.24 17.41
C PRO A 188 5.42 2.06 16.70
N LEU A 189 5.26 2.19 15.38
CA LEU A 189 4.85 1.10 14.48
C LEU A 189 6.04 0.74 13.59
N ASP A 190 6.65 -0.40 13.87
CA ASP A 190 7.89 -0.83 13.24
C ASP A 190 7.67 -1.94 12.21
N PHE A 191 8.42 -1.88 11.12
CA PHE A 191 8.43 -2.89 10.08
C PHE A 191 9.86 -3.14 9.59
N ASP A 192 10.29 -4.41 9.62
CA ASP A 192 11.61 -4.82 9.15
C ASP A 192 11.62 -4.94 7.62
N LEU A 193 12.35 -4.02 6.97
CA LEU A 193 12.50 -3.92 5.52
C LEU A 193 13.67 -4.78 4.99
N SER A 194 14.48 -5.38 5.87
CA SER A 194 15.73 -6.06 5.48
C SER A 194 15.52 -7.17 4.45
N TRP A 195 14.46 -7.96 4.58
CA TRP A 195 14.19 -9.05 3.64
C TRP A 195 14.04 -8.53 2.20
N LEU A 196 13.28 -7.46 2.00
CA LEU A 196 13.12 -6.85 0.67
C LEU A 196 14.46 -6.36 0.11
N LEU A 197 15.26 -5.72 0.96
CA LEU A 197 16.57 -5.19 0.55
C LEU A 197 17.57 -6.31 0.22
N GLN A 198 17.46 -7.49 0.83
CA GLN A 198 18.30 -8.65 0.52
C GLN A 198 18.05 -9.21 -0.88
N HIS A 199 16.83 -9.04 -1.41
CA HIS A 199 16.44 -9.47 -2.75
C HIS A 199 16.80 -8.46 -3.86
N MET A 200 17.68 -7.51 -3.56
CA MET A 200 18.17 -6.52 -4.52
C MET A 200 19.69 -6.57 -4.62
N ASP A 201 20.26 -6.33 -5.80
CA ASP A 201 21.70 -6.04 -5.95
C ASP A 201 22.01 -4.54 -5.78
N ASP A 202 23.27 -4.17 -6.00
CA ASP A 202 23.76 -2.79 -5.84
C ASP A 202 23.24 -1.85 -6.93
N GLU A 203 22.81 -2.41 -8.06
CA GLU A 203 22.11 -1.72 -9.16
C GLU A 203 20.59 -1.73 -9.00
N PHE A 204 20.07 -2.20 -7.87
CA PHE A 204 18.65 -2.33 -7.57
C PHE A 204 17.88 -3.29 -8.49
N ASN A 205 18.57 -4.23 -9.14
CA ASN A 205 17.89 -5.33 -9.79
C ASN A 205 17.39 -6.31 -8.74
N VAL A 206 16.15 -6.74 -8.92
CA VAL A 206 15.47 -7.68 -8.04
C VAL A 206 15.76 -9.11 -8.48
N HIS A 207 16.13 -9.94 -7.50
CA HIS A 207 16.42 -11.36 -7.66
C HIS A 207 15.68 -12.16 -6.58
N PHE A 208 14.80 -13.07 -7.01
CA PHE A 208 14.18 -14.06 -6.13
C PHE A 208 14.22 -15.42 -6.80
N THR A 209 14.75 -16.41 -6.08
CA THR A 209 14.92 -17.78 -6.57
C THR A 209 14.50 -18.74 -5.47
N ILE A 210 13.90 -19.86 -5.86
CA ILE A 210 13.52 -20.93 -4.96
C ILE A 210 14.58 -22.05 -5.03
N ASP A 211 15.13 -22.43 -3.88
CA ASP A 211 15.87 -23.68 -3.77
C ASP A 211 14.91 -24.86 -3.75
N ARG A 212 14.77 -25.51 -4.91
CA ARG A 212 13.89 -26.65 -5.12
C ARG A 212 14.42 -27.94 -4.49
N ASP A 213 15.72 -28.00 -4.23
CA ASP A 213 16.37 -29.17 -3.63
C ASP A 213 16.34 -29.11 -2.09
N ALA A 214 15.81 -28.02 -1.53
CA ALA A 214 15.64 -27.85 -0.09
C ALA A 214 14.79 -28.98 0.52
N LYS A 215 15.24 -29.48 1.68
CA LYS A 215 14.57 -30.58 2.38
C LYS A 215 13.13 -30.18 2.76
N GLY A 216 12.14 -30.95 2.31
CA GLY A 216 10.73 -30.72 2.59
C GLY A 216 10.02 -29.79 1.61
N CYS A 217 10.70 -29.39 0.53
CA CYS A 217 10.18 -28.59 -0.58
C CYS A 217 9.28 -29.42 -1.52
N ASP A 218 8.14 -29.88 -1.01
CA ASP A 218 7.19 -30.70 -1.78
C ASP A 218 6.24 -29.88 -2.67
N THR A 219 6.08 -28.57 -2.39
CA THR A 219 5.27 -27.62 -3.19
C THR A 219 5.87 -26.21 -3.07
N PRO A 220 5.60 -25.29 -4.01
CA PRO A 220 6.08 -23.91 -3.92
C PRO A 220 5.75 -23.24 -2.59
N ARG A 221 4.55 -23.40 -2.04
CA ARG A 221 4.18 -22.79 -0.74
C ARG A 221 4.93 -23.37 0.45
N ARG A 222 5.32 -24.65 0.37
CA ARG A 222 6.07 -25.35 1.42
C ARG A 222 7.59 -25.11 1.33
N ASN A 223 8.04 -24.37 0.33
CA ASN A 223 9.44 -23.97 0.19
C ASN A 223 9.82 -22.85 1.19
N PRO A 224 11.01 -22.90 1.83
CA PRO A 224 11.45 -21.88 2.78
C PRO A 224 11.47 -20.46 2.24
N GLU A 225 12.00 -20.23 1.03
CA GLU A 225 12.10 -18.89 0.43
C GLU A 225 10.70 -18.31 0.15
N THR A 226 9.79 -19.13 -0.37
CA THR A 226 8.39 -18.72 -0.59
C THR A 226 7.68 -18.41 0.73
N ASN A 227 7.94 -19.20 1.77
CA ASN A 227 7.36 -18.94 3.08
C ASN A 227 7.87 -17.63 3.71
N GLN A 228 9.17 -17.33 3.58
CA GLN A 228 9.73 -16.06 4.02
C GLN A 228 9.12 -14.87 3.28
N ALA A 229 8.95 -14.99 1.95
CA ALA A 229 8.25 -13.98 1.15
C ALA A 229 6.83 -13.75 1.65
N TYR A 230 6.08 -14.83 1.91
CA TYR A 230 4.70 -14.75 2.40
C TYR A 230 4.63 -14.08 3.78
N GLU A 231 5.50 -14.46 4.72
CA GLU A 231 5.57 -13.84 6.06
C GLU A 231 5.93 -12.35 5.99
N PHE A 232 6.86 -11.98 5.11
CA PHE A 232 7.20 -10.58 4.87
C PHE A 232 6.00 -9.79 4.35
N MET A 233 5.30 -10.31 3.33
CA MET A 233 4.13 -9.66 2.72
C MET A 233 2.99 -9.50 3.74
N GLN A 234 2.76 -10.51 4.59
CA GLN A 234 1.77 -10.42 5.66
C GLN A 234 2.12 -9.33 6.68
N ARG A 235 3.38 -9.28 7.13
CA ARG A 235 3.85 -8.25 8.07
C ARG A 235 3.75 -6.85 7.47
N PHE A 236 4.07 -6.71 6.18
CA PHE A 236 4.00 -5.42 5.52
C PHE A 236 2.55 -4.95 5.39
N HIS A 237 1.65 -5.85 4.97
CA HIS A 237 0.23 -5.59 4.91
C HIS A 237 -0.32 -5.11 6.27
N LEU A 238 0.02 -5.81 7.35
CA LEU A 238 -0.41 -5.46 8.71
C LEU A 238 0.10 -4.08 9.16
N TRP A 239 1.37 -3.78 8.88
CA TRP A 239 1.95 -2.48 9.19
C TRP A 239 1.23 -1.35 8.44
N CYS A 240 0.94 -1.55 7.15
CA CYS A 240 0.13 -0.63 6.35
C CYS A 240 -1.28 -0.46 6.91
N THR A 241 -1.92 -1.54 7.37
CA THR A 241 -3.25 -1.51 7.99
C THR A 241 -3.26 -0.64 9.23
N ALA A 242 -2.28 -0.82 10.12
CA ALA A 242 -2.19 -0.08 11.37
C ALA A 242 -2.07 1.44 11.14
N ILE A 243 -1.25 1.86 10.17
CA ILE A 243 -1.08 3.28 9.84
C ILE A 243 -2.36 3.84 9.18
N GLN A 244 -2.97 3.10 8.25
CA GLN A 244 -4.22 3.53 7.63
C GLN A 244 -5.37 3.64 8.63
N GLN A 245 -5.45 2.74 9.61
CA GLN A 245 -6.46 2.79 10.65
C GLN A 245 -6.34 4.06 11.49
N HIS A 246 -5.12 4.50 11.79
CA HIS A 246 -4.89 5.80 12.43
C HIS A 246 -5.47 6.94 11.59
N PHE A 247 -5.13 7.04 10.30
CA PHE A 247 -5.64 8.13 9.47
C PHE A 247 -7.16 8.07 9.29
N SER A 248 -7.72 6.91 8.99
CA SER A 248 -9.14 6.73 8.68
C SER A 248 -10.06 6.82 9.89
N SER A 249 -9.70 6.17 10.99
CA SER A 249 -10.59 6.03 12.16
C SER A 249 -10.39 7.15 13.19
N HIS A 250 -9.22 7.81 13.19
CA HIS A 250 -8.90 8.83 14.18
C HIS A 250 -8.74 10.22 13.56
N ILE A 251 -7.99 10.37 12.47
CA ILE A 251 -7.73 11.70 11.87
C ILE A 251 -8.89 12.17 10.98
N SER A 252 -9.42 11.36 10.06
CA SER A 252 -10.49 11.77 9.14
C SER A 252 -11.75 12.31 9.84
N PRO A 253 -12.21 11.75 10.98
CA PRO A 253 -13.37 12.29 11.68
C PRO A 253 -13.19 13.74 12.18
N LEU A 254 -11.94 14.21 12.32
CA LEU A 254 -11.60 15.56 12.76
C LEU A 254 -11.57 16.58 11.59
N CYS A 255 -11.68 16.10 10.37
CA CYS A 255 -11.63 16.86 9.12
C CYS A 255 -13.03 17.30 8.66
N THR A 256 -13.73 18.11 9.46
CA THR A 256 -15.13 18.48 9.16
C THR A 256 -15.33 19.29 7.87
N ASN A 257 -14.27 19.86 7.29
CA ASN A 257 -14.31 20.61 6.03
C ASN A 257 -13.20 20.21 5.04
N ASP A 258 -12.39 19.19 5.37
CA ASP A 258 -11.36 18.69 4.46
C ASP A 258 -11.90 17.42 3.75
N VAL A 259 -11.35 17.08 2.59
CA VAL A 259 -11.66 15.80 1.94
C VAL A 259 -11.21 14.67 2.87
N PRO A 260 -12.07 13.68 3.17
CA PRO A 260 -11.69 12.56 4.02
C PRO A 260 -10.55 11.73 3.39
N SER A 261 -9.55 11.33 4.16
CA SER A 261 -8.53 10.38 3.68
C SER A 261 -9.09 8.97 3.41
N THR A 262 -10.30 8.66 3.90
CA THR A 262 -11.02 7.42 3.58
C THR A 262 -11.37 7.28 2.10
N ASP A 263 -11.42 8.39 1.36
CA ASP A 263 -11.79 8.39 -0.05
C ASP A 263 -10.59 8.12 -0.97
N VAL A 264 -9.38 8.04 -0.41
CA VAL A 264 -8.18 7.66 -1.15
C VAL A 264 -8.26 6.17 -1.47
N THR A 265 -8.21 5.83 -2.75
CA THR A 265 -8.16 4.44 -3.23
C THR A 265 -6.97 4.26 -4.17
N ASP A 266 -6.51 3.03 -4.33
CA ASP A 266 -5.57 2.61 -5.36
C ASP A 266 -6.27 2.21 -6.67
N SER A 267 -7.56 2.54 -6.80
CA SER A 267 -8.33 2.28 -8.02
C SER A 267 -7.72 3.05 -9.19
N GLY A 268 -7.35 2.34 -10.24
CA GLY A 268 -6.65 2.91 -11.40
C GLY A 268 -5.13 2.76 -11.36
N VAL A 269 -4.56 2.14 -10.32
CA VAL A 269 -3.16 1.73 -10.30
C VAL A 269 -3.03 0.27 -10.72
N PHE A 270 -2.27 0.01 -11.78
CA PHE A 270 -1.97 -1.36 -12.21
C PHE A 270 -1.18 -2.13 -11.15
N VAL A 271 -1.51 -3.41 -10.94
CA VAL A 271 -0.78 -4.30 -10.02
C VAL A 271 0.01 -5.31 -10.84
N PRO A 272 1.35 -5.26 -10.84
CA PRO A 272 2.18 -6.08 -11.74
C PRO A 272 2.34 -7.54 -11.29
N VAL A 273 1.71 -7.94 -10.18
CA VAL A 273 1.73 -9.31 -9.64
C VAL A 273 0.58 -10.10 -10.25
N VAL A 274 0.87 -10.76 -11.38
CA VAL A 274 -0.15 -11.41 -12.22
C VAL A 274 0.20 -12.88 -12.47
N PRO A 275 -0.66 -13.84 -12.03
CA PRO A 275 -0.36 -15.26 -12.09
C PRO A 275 -0.81 -15.87 -13.43
N PHE A 276 -0.17 -15.44 -14.52
CA PHE A 276 -0.41 -15.96 -15.87
C PHE A 276 0.78 -16.73 -16.40
N PHE A 277 0.48 -17.67 -17.29
CA PHE A 277 1.45 -18.11 -18.28
C PHE A 277 1.27 -17.34 -19.59
N GLU A 278 2.31 -17.32 -20.38
CA GLU A 278 2.32 -16.77 -21.72
C GLU A 278 2.42 -17.90 -22.74
N LEU A 279 1.54 -17.87 -23.75
CA LEU A 279 1.66 -18.76 -24.90
C LEU A 279 2.41 -18.05 -26.02
N PHE A 280 3.68 -18.40 -26.19
CA PHE A 280 4.44 -17.95 -27.34
C PHE A 280 4.03 -18.72 -28.60
N ASP A 281 3.82 -18.00 -29.71
CA ASP A 281 3.81 -18.64 -31.03
C ASP A 281 5.22 -19.20 -31.34
N ASP A 282 5.33 -20.25 -32.16
CA ASP A 282 6.61 -20.90 -32.55
C ASP A 282 7.64 -19.95 -33.21
N LYS A 283 7.30 -18.68 -33.41
CA LYS A 283 8.21 -17.64 -33.90
C LYS A 283 8.93 -16.98 -32.73
N PRO A 284 10.26 -16.86 -32.76
CA PRO A 284 11.01 -16.11 -31.75
C PRO A 284 10.41 -14.71 -31.61
N GLN A 285 9.76 -14.44 -30.48
CA GLN A 285 9.31 -13.10 -30.17
C GLN A 285 10.50 -12.36 -29.55
N PRO A 286 10.87 -11.18 -30.06
CA PRO A 286 11.90 -10.39 -29.43
C PRO A 286 11.47 -10.09 -27.99
N SER A 287 12.40 -10.22 -27.05
CA SER A 287 12.27 -9.56 -25.74
C SER A 287 11.84 -8.13 -26.00
N ALA A 288 10.83 -7.64 -25.28
CA ALA A 288 10.54 -6.21 -25.30
C ALA A 288 11.86 -5.46 -25.11
N ALA A 289 12.13 -4.49 -25.98
CA ALA A 289 13.35 -3.70 -25.91
C ALA A 289 13.49 -3.12 -24.50
N PRO A 290 14.70 -3.07 -23.92
CA PRO A 290 14.91 -2.44 -22.63
C PRO A 290 14.25 -1.07 -22.65
N VAL A 291 13.38 -0.79 -21.68
CA VAL A 291 12.62 0.46 -21.63
C VAL A 291 13.49 1.63 -21.13
N ALA A 292 14.81 1.47 -21.18
CA ALA A 292 15.80 2.49 -20.87
C ALA A 292 15.58 3.72 -21.76
N GLY A 293 15.41 4.88 -21.13
CA GLY A 293 15.15 6.18 -21.71
C GLY A 293 13.70 6.68 -21.63
N LYS A 294 12.73 5.96 -21.04
CA LYS A 294 11.33 6.42 -20.94
C LYS A 294 10.97 6.92 -19.54
N ASN A 295 10.78 8.23 -19.41
CA ASN A 295 10.26 8.83 -18.18
C ASN A 295 8.75 8.58 -18.02
N PRO A 296 8.27 8.15 -16.84
CA PRO A 296 9.04 7.85 -15.62
C PRO A 296 9.62 6.42 -15.60
N GLU A 297 10.91 6.28 -15.26
CA GLU A 297 11.57 4.96 -15.13
C GLU A 297 11.46 4.42 -13.70
N PRO A 298 11.12 3.13 -13.50
CA PRO A 298 11.22 2.47 -12.20
C PRO A 298 12.62 2.54 -11.59
N ILE A 299 12.73 2.66 -10.26
CA ILE A 299 14.04 2.66 -9.57
C ILE A 299 14.67 1.26 -9.61
N SER A 300 13.84 0.22 -9.51
CA SER A 300 14.26 -1.19 -9.58
C SER A 300 13.85 -1.82 -10.89
N SER A 301 14.66 -2.76 -11.37
CA SER A 301 14.31 -3.63 -12.49
C SER A 301 14.29 -5.09 -12.05
N VAL A 302 13.62 -5.97 -12.79
CA VAL A 302 13.67 -7.41 -12.53
C VAL A 302 14.63 -8.09 -13.49
N VAL A 303 15.49 -8.94 -12.94
CA VAL A 303 16.34 -9.86 -13.68
C VAL A 303 15.89 -11.28 -13.34
N LEU A 304 15.52 -12.04 -14.37
CA LEU A 304 15.01 -13.40 -14.20
C LEU A 304 16.16 -14.40 -14.08
N SER A 305 15.95 -15.48 -13.32
CA SER A 305 16.87 -16.62 -13.28
C SER A 305 17.01 -17.27 -14.67
N LYS A 306 18.08 -18.04 -14.89
CA LYS A 306 18.31 -18.69 -16.18
C LYS A 306 17.16 -19.64 -16.54
N GLU A 307 16.66 -20.38 -15.56
CA GLU A 307 15.54 -21.30 -15.71
C GLU A 307 14.25 -20.58 -16.10
N MET A 308 14.00 -19.38 -15.56
CA MET A 308 12.86 -18.55 -15.97
C MET A 308 13.04 -17.97 -17.37
N GLN A 309 14.26 -17.58 -17.76
CA GLN A 309 14.55 -17.11 -19.12
C GLN A 309 14.39 -18.20 -20.17
N ASP A 310 14.73 -19.44 -19.81
CA ASP A 310 14.60 -20.62 -20.67
C ASP A 310 13.15 -21.19 -20.67
N SER A 311 12.27 -20.69 -19.79
CA SER A 311 10.88 -21.13 -19.70
C SER A 311 10.08 -20.71 -20.92
N LYS A 312 9.20 -21.60 -21.38
CA LYS A 312 8.23 -21.33 -22.44
C LYS A 312 6.91 -20.73 -21.94
N PHE A 313 6.77 -20.55 -20.63
CA PHE A 313 5.51 -20.12 -20.02
C PHE A 313 5.65 -18.82 -19.21
N VAL A 314 6.83 -18.53 -18.69
CA VAL A 314 7.06 -17.30 -17.92
C VAL A 314 7.30 -16.12 -18.87
N LEU A 315 6.71 -14.97 -18.54
CA LEU A 315 6.93 -13.74 -19.30
C LEU A 315 8.40 -13.29 -19.25
N PRO A 316 8.97 -12.79 -20.36
CA PRO A 316 10.33 -12.27 -20.36
C PRO A 316 10.50 -11.07 -19.42
N ALA A 317 11.73 -10.84 -18.96
CA ALA A 317 12.07 -9.73 -18.05
C ALA A 317 11.63 -8.36 -18.60
N GLY A 318 11.74 -8.14 -19.91
CA GLY A 318 11.34 -6.88 -20.56
C GLY A 318 9.84 -6.58 -20.42
N ASP A 319 8.99 -7.60 -20.43
CA ASP A 319 7.54 -7.45 -20.28
C ASP A 319 7.19 -7.12 -18.82
N LEU A 320 7.84 -7.80 -17.87
CA LEU A 320 7.69 -7.50 -16.44
C LEU A 320 8.18 -6.08 -16.09
N ASN A 321 9.28 -5.63 -16.69
CA ASN A 321 9.74 -4.25 -16.53
C ASN A 321 8.75 -3.24 -17.15
N SER A 322 8.03 -3.62 -18.21
CA SER A 322 6.94 -2.79 -18.78
C SER A 322 5.74 -2.69 -17.83
N PHE A 323 5.40 -3.78 -17.13
CA PHE A 323 4.40 -3.77 -16.05
C PHE A 323 4.76 -2.83 -14.91
N LEU A 324 6.03 -2.85 -14.46
CA LEU A 324 6.52 -1.96 -13.42
C LEU A 324 6.49 -0.49 -13.86
N MET A 325 6.77 -0.22 -15.14
CA MET A 325 6.66 1.13 -15.69
C MET A 325 5.21 1.63 -15.71
N GLU A 326 4.26 0.80 -16.14
CA GLU A 326 2.84 1.20 -16.13
C GLU A 326 2.35 1.44 -14.70
N GLN A 327 2.70 0.57 -13.75
CA GLN A 327 2.42 0.79 -12.33
C GLN A 327 2.97 2.14 -11.86
N LYS A 328 4.26 2.44 -12.10
CA LYS A 328 4.87 3.71 -11.68
C LYS A 328 4.17 4.91 -12.32
N LYS A 329 3.86 4.83 -13.61
CA LYS A 329 3.10 5.87 -14.31
C LYS A 329 1.73 6.10 -13.69
N ASN A 330 0.98 5.04 -13.36
CA ASN A 330 -0.33 5.17 -12.71
C ASN A 330 -0.19 5.75 -11.30
N LEU A 331 0.77 5.27 -10.50
CA LEU A 331 1.06 5.81 -9.16
C LEU A 331 1.32 7.32 -9.19
N LEU A 332 2.14 7.79 -10.13
CA LEU A 332 2.44 9.21 -10.29
C LEU A 332 1.21 10.01 -10.77
N SER A 333 0.42 9.45 -11.70
CA SER A 333 -0.82 10.08 -12.17
C SER A 333 -1.83 10.26 -11.03
N VAL A 334 -2.12 9.19 -10.29
CA VAL A 334 -3.06 9.22 -9.16
C VAL A 334 -2.54 10.13 -8.06
N SER A 335 -1.23 10.09 -7.76
CA SER A 335 -0.61 11.00 -6.77
C SER A 335 -0.73 12.47 -7.18
N SER A 336 -0.62 12.77 -8.49
CA SER A 336 -0.84 14.12 -9.01
C SER A 336 -2.27 14.58 -8.83
N ASP A 337 -3.25 13.70 -9.08
CA ASP A 337 -4.67 14.03 -8.91
C ASP A 337 -5.03 14.21 -7.42
N LEU A 338 -4.54 13.34 -6.54
CA LEU A 338 -4.66 13.51 -5.09
C LEU A 338 -4.05 14.84 -4.63
N SER A 339 -2.92 15.24 -5.21
CA SER A 339 -2.29 16.52 -4.87
C SER A 339 -3.16 17.73 -5.21
N LYS A 340 -3.99 17.63 -6.24
CA LYS A 340 -4.98 18.67 -6.59
C LYS A 340 -6.15 18.67 -5.61
N VAL A 341 -6.68 17.48 -5.29
CA VAL A 341 -7.83 17.30 -4.39
C VAL A 341 -7.51 17.75 -2.96
N PHE A 342 -6.33 17.40 -2.46
CA PHE A 342 -5.90 17.70 -1.09
C PHE A 342 -5.03 18.98 -1.01
N SER A 343 -5.25 19.92 -1.93
CA SER A 343 -4.52 21.19 -1.95
C SER A 343 -5.01 22.12 -0.82
N GLY A 344 -4.15 22.37 0.17
CA GLY A 344 -4.41 23.37 1.23
C GLY A 344 -5.12 22.88 2.49
N GLY A 345 -5.32 21.56 2.65
CA GLY A 345 -5.91 21.01 3.87
C GLY A 345 -5.02 21.22 5.11
N LYS A 346 -5.65 21.64 6.21
CA LYS A 346 -4.94 21.98 7.46
C LYS A 346 -4.63 20.73 8.28
N MET A 347 -5.59 19.81 8.37
CA MET A 347 -5.39 18.57 9.11
C MET A 347 -4.75 17.51 8.23
N ILE A 348 -5.35 17.24 7.06
CA ILE A 348 -4.85 16.30 6.05
C ILE A 348 -4.42 17.09 4.81
N SER A 349 -3.29 16.74 4.21
CA SER A 349 -2.79 17.32 2.97
C SER A 349 -2.52 16.26 1.91
N SER A 350 -2.01 16.69 0.75
CA SER A 350 -1.53 15.79 -0.30
C SER A 350 -0.48 14.79 0.20
N LYS A 351 0.35 15.14 1.19
CA LYS A 351 1.35 14.21 1.74
C LYS A 351 0.71 12.99 2.39
N GLU A 352 -0.31 13.19 3.24
CA GLU A 352 -1.04 12.11 3.88
C GLU A 352 -1.87 11.31 2.86
N ALA A 353 -2.45 11.98 1.87
CA ALA A 353 -3.19 11.30 0.80
C ALA A 353 -2.28 10.37 -0.02
N VAL A 354 -1.09 10.84 -0.43
CA VAL A 354 -0.11 10.02 -1.15
C VAL A 354 0.45 8.90 -0.28
N LEU A 355 0.69 9.15 1.02
CA LEU A 355 1.04 8.12 1.98
C LEU A 355 -0.03 7.02 2.03
N VAL A 356 -1.31 7.38 2.19
CA VAL A 356 -2.42 6.42 2.23
C VAL A 356 -2.56 5.65 0.91
N LEU A 357 -2.39 6.31 -0.24
CA LEU A 357 -2.36 5.65 -1.56
C LEU A 357 -1.27 4.57 -1.60
N ALA A 358 -0.04 4.92 -1.22
CA ALA A 358 1.08 3.98 -1.24
C ALA A 358 0.83 2.80 -0.30
N LEU A 359 0.33 3.04 0.92
CA LEU A 359 0.01 1.98 1.88
C LEU A 359 -1.10 1.05 1.38
N LYS A 360 -2.12 1.59 0.70
CA LYS A 360 -3.19 0.78 0.07
C LYS A 360 -2.64 -0.07 -1.06
N HIS A 361 -1.85 0.52 -1.95
CA HIS A 361 -1.30 -0.23 -3.07
C HIS A 361 -0.32 -1.32 -2.62
N ILE A 362 0.48 -1.06 -1.57
CA ILE A 362 1.31 -2.08 -0.91
C ILE A 362 0.47 -3.25 -0.43
N GLN A 363 -0.63 -2.99 0.29
CA GLN A 363 -1.53 -4.06 0.74
C GLN A 363 -2.09 -4.87 -0.42
N THR A 364 -2.49 -4.20 -1.51
CA THR A 364 -2.98 -4.86 -2.72
C THR A 364 -1.90 -5.75 -3.35
N ILE A 365 -0.65 -5.28 -3.45
CA ILE A 365 0.49 -6.08 -3.94
C ILE A 365 0.70 -7.31 -3.05
N CYS A 366 0.74 -7.14 -1.73
CA CYS A 366 0.90 -8.23 -0.78
C CYS A 366 -0.23 -9.27 -0.92
N GLN A 367 -1.48 -8.81 -1.05
CA GLN A 367 -2.62 -9.70 -1.26
C GLN A 367 -2.52 -10.44 -2.60
N ARG A 368 -2.19 -9.74 -3.69
CA ARG A 368 -2.04 -10.35 -5.02
C ARG A 368 -0.94 -11.40 -5.07
N PHE A 369 0.16 -11.19 -4.34
CA PHE A 369 1.21 -12.19 -4.21
C PHE A 369 0.68 -13.46 -3.53
N GLY A 370 0.07 -13.33 -2.35
CA GLY A 370 -0.44 -14.52 -1.65
C GLY A 370 -1.57 -15.22 -2.40
N ASP A 371 -2.51 -14.47 -2.98
CA ASP A 371 -3.56 -15.01 -3.86
C ASP A 371 -2.94 -15.82 -5.03
N GLY A 372 -1.85 -15.32 -5.61
CA GLY A 372 -1.14 -15.99 -6.71
C GLY A 372 -0.44 -17.28 -6.28
N VAL A 373 0.21 -17.28 -5.11
CA VAL A 373 0.83 -18.49 -4.54
C VAL A 373 -0.24 -19.53 -4.19
N ASP A 374 -1.32 -19.10 -3.53
CA ASP A 374 -2.43 -19.98 -3.13
C ASP A 374 -3.15 -20.57 -4.34
N PHE A 375 -3.27 -19.82 -5.44
CA PHE A 375 -3.77 -20.34 -6.71
C PHE A 375 -2.88 -21.44 -7.30
N VAL A 376 -1.54 -21.30 -7.23
CA VAL A 376 -0.62 -22.34 -7.68
C VAL A 376 -0.74 -23.60 -6.82
N GLU A 377 -0.93 -23.46 -5.51
CA GLU A 377 -1.18 -24.59 -4.60
C GLU A 377 -2.53 -25.26 -4.85
N ASP A 378 -3.58 -24.49 -5.08
CA ASP A 378 -4.90 -25.05 -5.39
C ASP A 378 -4.86 -25.85 -6.70
N MET A 379 -4.18 -25.33 -7.73
CA MET A 379 -3.93 -26.05 -8.98
C MET A 379 -3.18 -27.37 -8.73
N LEU A 380 -2.18 -27.39 -7.85
CA LEU A 380 -1.48 -28.62 -7.45
C LEU A 380 -2.40 -29.63 -6.78
N ARG A 381 -3.26 -29.18 -5.86
CA ARG A 381 -4.21 -30.04 -5.15
C ARG A 381 -5.23 -30.64 -6.11
N GLN A 382 -5.76 -29.85 -7.04
CA GLN A 382 -6.71 -30.32 -8.04
C GLN A 382 -6.12 -31.43 -8.92
N GLN A 383 -4.85 -31.30 -9.31
CA GLN A 383 -4.13 -32.30 -10.11
C GLN A 383 -3.85 -33.62 -9.37
N LEU A 384 -3.93 -33.65 -8.04
CA LEU A 384 -3.77 -34.87 -7.23
C LEU A 384 -5.09 -35.61 -7.00
N ILE A 385 -6.23 -34.95 -7.20
CA ILE A 385 -7.57 -35.51 -7.00
C ILE A 385 -8.10 -36.16 -8.30
N THR A 386 -7.63 -35.67 -9.45
CA THR A 386 -7.84 -36.26 -10.78
C THR A 386 -6.81 -37.34 -11.08
#